data_AF-A0A8T2SW90-F1
#
_entry.id   AF-A0A8T2SW90-F1
#
_cell.length_a   1.000
_cell.length_b   1.000
_cell.length_c   1.000
_cell.angle_alpha   90.00
_cell.angle_beta   90.00
_cell.angle_gamma   90.00
#
_symmetry.space_group_name_H-M   'P 1'
#
loop_
_entity.id
_entity.type
_entity.pdbx_description
1 polymer ?
#
loop_
_entity_poly.entity_id
_entity_poly.type
_entity_poly.pdbx_seq_one_letter_code
_entity_poly.pdbx_strand_id
1 'polypeptide(L)'
;MDAVTEIQSRFYRDFPPHPQEAVYGFATPSTMKPTQVTYPGGGVNQIPGECTIAGDVRLTPFYEVKDVVAKIQEYVDDINNNIEKLDGRGPVSKYTLPDEGIRGRLYLDFDDIMTSGVACNLDSPGFHALSEATKKVFGYVEPYSITGSLPLIRELQDEGFDVQTVGYGIMATYHAQNEYCLLSDFQLGFKVLCNVISILEKGE
;
A
#
# COMPACT_ATOMS: atom_id res chain seq x y z
N MET A 1 21.11 9.42 -5.24
CA MET A 1 20.24 8.43 -4.56
C MET A 1 20.09 7.22 -5.47
N ASP A 2 21.19 6.76 -6.08
CA ASP A 2 21.12 5.89 -7.26
C ASP A 2 20.68 4.47 -6.89
N ALA A 3 21.03 4.00 -5.69
CA ALA A 3 20.49 2.77 -5.11
C ALA A 3 18.96 2.77 -4.99
N VAL A 4 18.35 3.84 -4.47
CA VAL A 4 16.88 3.93 -4.32
C VAL A 4 16.22 4.03 -5.69
N THR A 5 16.81 4.78 -6.62
CA THR A 5 16.33 4.85 -8.01
C THR A 5 16.31 3.46 -8.64
N GLU A 6 17.40 2.70 -8.52
CA GLU A 6 17.49 1.33 -9.05
C GLU A 6 16.45 0.40 -8.41
N ILE A 7 16.30 0.44 -7.08
CA ILE A 7 15.30 -0.36 -6.35
C ILE A 7 13.88 0.01 -6.81
N GLN A 8 13.55 1.29 -6.92
CA GLN A 8 12.23 1.74 -7.40
C GLN A 8 11.99 1.30 -8.85
N SER A 9 12.99 1.44 -9.73
CA SER A 9 12.87 1.00 -11.13
C SER A 9 12.60 -0.50 -11.26
N ARG A 10 13.28 -1.33 -10.45
CA ARG A 10 13.02 -2.77 -10.39
C ARG A 10 11.64 -3.09 -9.81
N PHE A 11 11.26 -2.40 -8.72
CA PHE A 11 9.93 -2.54 -8.13
C PHE A 11 8.82 -2.27 -9.16
N TYR A 12 8.86 -1.16 -9.88
CA TYR A 12 7.80 -0.83 -10.86
C TYR A 12 7.80 -1.73 -12.10
N ARG A 13 8.92 -2.42 -12.39
CA ARG A 13 8.99 -3.42 -13.45
C ARG A 13 8.36 -4.75 -13.02
N ASP A 14 8.66 -5.18 -11.81
CA ASP A 14 8.25 -6.50 -11.30
C ASP A 14 6.84 -6.46 -10.68
N PHE A 15 6.41 -5.29 -10.19
CA PHE A 15 5.08 -5.00 -9.64
C PHE A 15 4.38 -3.88 -10.43
N PRO A 16 4.10 -4.07 -11.73
CA PRO A 16 3.40 -3.09 -12.56
C PRO A 16 1.93 -2.94 -12.14
N PRO A 17 1.18 -1.97 -12.72
CA PRO A 17 -0.27 -1.91 -12.52
C PRO A 17 -0.95 -3.24 -12.85
N HIS A 18 -1.80 -3.73 -11.94
CA HIS A 18 -2.48 -5.00 -12.09
C HIS A 18 -3.86 -4.80 -12.73
N PRO A 19 -4.29 -5.62 -13.72
CA PRO A 19 -5.57 -5.41 -14.42
C PRO A 19 -6.80 -5.37 -13.50
N GLN A 20 -6.77 -6.09 -12.38
CA GLN A 20 -7.86 -6.09 -11.40
C GLN A 20 -8.01 -4.74 -10.68
N GLU A 21 -7.00 -3.89 -10.65
CA GLU A 21 -7.11 -2.55 -10.05
C GLU A 21 -8.21 -1.72 -10.71
N ALA A 22 -8.36 -1.83 -12.03
CA ALA A 22 -9.44 -1.17 -12.78
C ALA A 22 -10.82 -1.77 -12.46
N VAL A 23 -10.91 -3.09 -12.28
CA VAL A 23 -12.16 -3.79 -11.95
C VAL A 23 -12.68 -3.36 -10.58
N TYR A 24 -11.77 -3.20 -9.61
CA TYR A 24 -12.10 -2.81 -8.24
C TYR A 24 -12.08 -1.28 -8.02
N GLY A 25 -11.84 -0.48 -9.06
CA GLY A 25 -11.88 0.98 -8.95
C GLY A 25 -10.75 1.60 -8.12
N PHE A 26 -9.56 0.98 -8.08
CA PHE A 26 -8.38 1.59 -7.46
C PHE A 26 -7.88 2.76 -8.30
N ALA A 27 -7.80 3.96 -7.70
CA ALA A 27 -7.35 5.17 -8.39
C ALA A 27 -5.85 5.16 -8.73
N THR A 28 -5.05 4.40 -7.98
CA THR A 28 -3.61 4.28 -8.17
C THR A 28 -3.16 2.83 -8.00
N PRO A 29 -2.17 2.37 -8.78
CA PRO A 29 -1.58 1.05 -8.61
C PRO A 29 -0.74 0.97 -7.35
N SER A 30 -0.11 -0.18 -7.13
CA SER A 30 0.94 -0.33 -6.11
C SER A 30 2.07 0.69 -6.31
N THR A 31 2.57 1.28 -5.22
CA THR A 31 3.62 2.33 -5.26
C THR A 31 4.69 2.12 -4.21
N MET A 32 5.91 2.54 -4.52
CA MET A 32 7.04 2.64 -3.60
C MET A 32 7.55 4.08 -3.58
N LYS A 33 7.54 4.71 -2.39
CA LYS A 33 7.85 6.14 -2.25
C LYS A 33 8.83 6.40 -1.10
N PRO A 34 10.03 6.97 -1.37
CA PRO A 34 10.83 7.55 -0.31
C PRO A 34 10.14 8.81 0.21
N THR A 35 10.01 8.94 1.52
CA THR A 35 9.33 10.06 2.16
C THR A 35 10.26 10.86 3.06
N GLN A 36 11.34 10.26 3.56
CA GLN A 36 12.28 10.90 4.46
C GLN A 36 13.72 10.53 4.09
N VAL A 37 14.62 11.50 4.19
CA VAL A 37 16.06 11.29 4.03
C VAL A 37 16.76 11.94 5.21
N THR A 38 17.63 11.19 5.87
CA THR A 38 18.44 11.65 6.99
C THR A 38 19.90 11.29 6.76
N TYR A 39 20.82 12.07 7.32
CA TYR A 39 22.26 11.81 7.28
C TYR A 39 22.93 12.41 8.52
N PRO A 40 24.15 12.00 8.89
CA PRO A 40 24.80 12.41 10.14
C PRO A 40 25.13 13.91 10.29
N GLY A 41 24.82 14.74 9.29
CA GLY A 41 25.24 16.15 9.24
C GLY A 41 26.67 16.32 8.72
N GLY A 42 27.13 17.58 8.70
CA GLY A 42 28.45 17.96 8.18
C GLY A 42 28.44 19.34 7.53
N GLY A 43 29.63 19.85 7.20
CA GLY A 43 29.79 21.05 6.38
C GLY A 43 29.40 20.79 4.92
N VAL A 44 29.07 21.86 4.18
CA VAL A 44 28.70 21.79 2.74
C VAL A 44 29.77 21.14 1.87
N ASN A 45 31.04 21.19 2.30
CA ASN A 45 32.19 20.63 1.61
C ASN A 45 32.58 19.22 2.10
N GLN A 46 31.78 18.59 2.96
CA GLN A 46 32.02 17.24 3.47
C GLN A 46 31.06 16.26 2.81
N ILE A 47 31.59 15.11 2.40
CA ILE A 47 30.79 14.01 1.86
C ILE A 47 30.43 13.10 3.04
N PRO A 48 29.13 12.93 3.38
CA PRO A 48 28.74 12.02 4.45
C PRO A 48 29.05 10.57 4.05
N GLY A 49 29.55 9.78 5.01
CA GLY A 49 29.84 8.36 4.79
C GLY A 49 28.61 7.46 4.74
N GLU A 50 27.47 7.96 5.22
CA GLU A 50 26.20 7.24 5.28
C GLU A 50 24.99 8.17 5.14
N CYS A 51 23.85 7.61 4.77
CA CYS A 51 22.55 8.25 4.83
C CYS A 51 21.47 7.17 5.00
N THR A 52 20.34 7.55 5.59
CA THR A 52 19.17 6.68 5.75
C THR A 52 18.01 7.27 4.97
N ILE A 53 17.38 6.44 4.15
CA ILE A 53 16.18 6.78 3.37
C ILE A 53 15.04 5.92 3.90
N ALA A 54 13.96 6.56 4.34
CA ALA A 54 12.75 5.91 4.80
C ALA A 54 11.58 6.25 3.87
N GLY A 55 10.60 5.36 3.80
CA GLY A 55 9.51 5.44 2.85
C GLY A 55 8.47 4.37 3.10
N ASP A 56 7.46 4.32 2.23
CA ASP A 56 6.42 3.31 2.26
C ASP A 56 6.26 2.61 0.92
N VAL A 57 5.88 1.34 0.99
CA VAL A 57 5.35 0.58 -0.14
C VAL A 57 3.86 0.38 0.11
N ARG A 58 3.02 0.97 -0.74
CA ARG A 58 1.57 0.76 -0.72
C ARG A 58 1.22 -0.26 -1.78
N LEU A 59 0.71 -1.41 -1.36
CA LEU A 59 0.30 -2.46 -2.27
C LEU A 59 -1.22 -2.44 -2.45
N THR A 60 -1.64 -2.65 -3.69
CA THR A 60 -2.99 -3.11 -3.98
C THR A 60 -3.10 -4.61 -3.62
N PRO A 61 -4.32 -5.15 -3.43
CA PRO A 61 -4.53 -6.51 -2.90
C PRO A 61 -4.00 -7.65 -3.77
N PHE A 62 -3.46 -7.36 -4.96
CA PHE A 62 -3.11 -8.32 -6.00
C PHE A 62 -1.62 -8.72 -5.98
N TYR A 63 -0.85 -8.15 -5.05
CA TYR A 63 0.53 -8.57 -4.77
C TYR A 63 0.65 -9.01 -3.32
N GLU A 64 1.27 -10.16 -3.10
CA GLU A 64 1.49 -10.71 -1.78
C GLU A 64 2.67 -10.01 -1.10
N VAL A 65 2.44 -9.49 0.12
CA VAL A 65 3.44 -8.72 0.89
C VAL A 65 4.76 -9.49 1.02
N LYS A 66 4.69 -10.79 1.27
CA LYS A 66 5.88 -11.66 1.44
C LYS A 66 6.73 -11.71 0.17
N ASP A 67 6.10 -11.75 -1.00
CA ASP A 67 6.79 -11.80 -2.28
C ASP A 67 7.46 -10.45 -2.58
N VAL A 68 6.77 -9.34 -2.26
CA VAL A 68 7.32 -7.99 -2.42
C VAL A 68 8.54 -7.79 -1.50
N VAL A 69 8.45 -8.17 -0.23
CA VAL A 69 9.55 -8.07 0.74
C VAL A 69 10.75 -8.90 0.27
N ALA A 70 10.52 -10.15 -0.11
CA ALA A 70 11.58 -11.03 -0.62
C ALA A 70 12.25 -10.44 -1.87
N LYS A 71 11.48 -9.85 -2.79
CA LYS A 71 12.02 -9.23 -4.00
C LYS A 71 12.82 -7.97 -3.72
N ILE A 72 12.36 -7.10 -2.84
CA ILE A 72 13.13 -5.89 -2.48
C ILE A 72 14.45 -6.31 -1.81
N GLN A 73 14.45 -7.33 -0.95
CA GLN A 73 15.67 -7.87 -0.36
C GLN A 73 16.62 -8.42 -1.44
N GLU A 74 16.09 -9.19 -2.41
CA GLU A 74 16.87 -9.68 -3.55
C GLU A 74 17.52 -8.54 -4.34
N TYR A 75 16.83 -7.42 -4.54
CA TYR A 75 17.41 -6.24 -5.20
C TYR A 75 18.57 -5.65 -4.40
N VAL A 76 18.40 -5.52 -3.08
CA VAL A 76 19.44 -4.99 -2.19
C VAL A 76 20.66 -5.90 -2.16
N ASP A 77 20.46 -7.21 -2.12
CA ASP A 77 21.53 -8.20 -2.15
C ASP A 77 22.29 -8.17 -3.48
N ASP A 78 21.57 -8.10 -4.61
CA ASP A 78 22.17 -7.96 -5.94
C ASP A 78 22.98 -6.65 -6.05
N ILE A 79 22.43 -5.53 -5.57
CA ILE A 79 23.14 -4.24 -5.55
C ILE A 79 24.38 -4.32 -4.66
N ASN A 80 24.30 -4.94 -3.48
CA ASN A 80 25.45 -5.11 -2.60
C ASN A 80 26.55 -5.96 -3.26
N ASN A 81 26.18 -7.01 -4.00
CA ASN A 81 27.11 -7.85 -4.77
C ASN A 81 27.70 -7.13 -5.99
N ASN A 82 27.01 -6.14 -6.53
CA ASN A 82 27.38 -5.45 -7.78
C ASN A 82 27.41 -3.93 -7.64
N ILE A 83 27.85 -3.38 -6.49
CA ILE A 83 27.65 -1.96 -6.16
C ILE A 83 28.37 -1.01 -7.12
N GLU A 84 29.43 -1.48 -7.77
CA GLU A 84 30.14 -0.77 -8.83
C GLU A 84 29.33 -0.57 -10.11
N LYS A 85 28.21 -1.30 -10.29
CA LYS A 85 27.28 -1.15 -11.42
C LYS A 85 26.21 -0.09 -11.18
N LEU A 86 26.05 0.38 -9.94
CA LEU A 86 25.15 1.52 -9.69
C LEU A 86 25.62 2.73 -10.49
N ASP A 87 24.67 3.48 -11.01
CA ASP A 87 24.98 4.67 -11.79
C ASP A 87 25.83 5.67 -11.00
N GLY A 88 26.89 6.14 -11.64
CA GLY A 88 27.82 7.12 -11.10
C GLY A 88 27.80 8.41 -11.91
N ARG A 89 28.17 9.53 -11.26
CA ARG A 89 28.31 10.84 -11.93
C ARG A 89 29.79 11.12 -12.19
N GLY A 90 30.30 10.59 -13.31
CA GLY A 90 31.68 10.76 -13.74
C GLY A 90 32.65 9.73 -13.13
N PRO A 91 33.96 9.86 -13.43
CA PRO A 91 34.95 8.79 -13.19
C PRO A 91 35.30 8.56 -11.72
N VAL A 92 34.93 9.47 -10.82
CA VAL A 92 35.32 9.46 -9.40
C VAL A 92 34.13 9.40 -8.43
N SER A 93 32.90 9.56 -8.92
CA SER A 93 31.69 9.40 -8.11
C SER A 93 31.28 7.93 -8.10
N LYS A 94 31.94 7.15 -7.25
CA LYS A 94 31.82 5.69 -7.17
C LYS A 94 31.48 5.24 -5.75
N TYR A 95 30.95 4.03 -5.63
CA TYR A 95 30.62 3.39 -4.35
C TYR A 95 31.72 2.45 -3.84
N THR A 96 32.90 2.48 -4.47
CA THR A 96 34.07 1.69 -4.09
C THR A 96 35.32 2.57 -4.09
N LEU A 97 36.18 2.33 -3.11
CA LEU A 97 37.52 2.90 -2.99
C LEU A 97 38.53 1.74 -2.94
N PRO A 98 38.95 1.21 -4.11
CA PRO A 98 39.78 0.00 -4.17
C PRO A 98 41.12 0.13 -3.44
N ASP A 99 41.77 1.30 -3.54
CA ASP A 99 43.06 1.56 -2.91
C ASP A 99 42.97 1.56 -1.38
N GLU A 100 41.81 1.87 -0.83
CA GLU A 100 41.52 1.88 0.61
C GLU A 100 40.83 0.58 1.07
N GLY A 101 40.46 -0.30 0.13
CA GLY A 101 39.68 -1.50 0.42
C GLY A 101 38.27 -1.24 0.95
N ILE A 102 37.72 -0.03 0.73
CA ILE A 102 36.40 0.38 1.24
C ILE A 102 35.34 0.19 0.16
N ARG A 103 34.19 -0.35 0.56
CA ARG A 103 33.03 -0.61 -0.30
C ARG A 103 31.77 -0.14 0.40
N GLY A 104 30.95 0.65 -0.30
CA GLY A 104 29.62 1.03 0.16
C GLY A 104 28.74 -0.20 0.38
N ARG A 105 27.75 -0.07 1.25
CA ARG A 105 26.81 -1.14 1.57
C ARG A 105 25.42 -0.56 1.77
N LEU A 106 24.42 -1.30 1.35
CA LEU A 106 23.03 -1.02 1.62
C LEU A 106 22.55 -1.96 2.72
N TYR A 107 21.80 -1.39 3.65
CA TYR A 107 21.05 -2.11 4.67
C TYR A 107 19.58 -1.80 4.46
N LEU A 108 18.76 -2.84 4.49
CA LEU A 108 17.32 -2.73 4.39
C LEU A 108 16.72 -3.24 5.69
N ASP A 109 15.77 -2.47 6.20
CA ASP A 109 14.98 -2.85 7.36
C ASP A 109 13.53 -2.52 7.05
N PHE A 110 12.62 -3.36 7.52
CA PHE A 110 11.20 -3.14 7.35
C PHE A 110 10.54 -2.97 8.72
N ASP A 111 9.51 -2.15 8.77
CA ASP A 111 8.69 -2.01 9.98
C ASP A 111 7.99 -3.34 10.31
N ASP A 112 7.75 -3.56 11.61
CA ASP A 112 7.16 -4.80 12.14
C ASP A 112 5.71 -5.00 11.66
N ILE A 113 5.03 -3.91 11.31
CA ILE A 113 3.63 -3.91 10.90
C ILE A 113 3.53 -3.88 9.38
N MET A 114 3.36 -5.05 8.78
CA MET A 114 3.06 -5.19 7.35
C MET A 114 1.61 -5.65 7.17
N THR A 115 0.79 -4.85 6.49
CA THR A 115 -0.63 -5.16 6.27
C THR A 115 -0.88 -5.57 4.83
N SER A 116 -1.58 -6.68 4.63
CA SER A 116 -2.05 -7.11 3.30
C SER A 116 -3.25 -6.29 2.83
N GLY A 117 -3.30 -6.00 1.53
CA GLY A 117 -4.47 -5.40 0.90
C GLY A 117 -5.65 -6.38 0.82
N VAL A 118 -6.86 -5.83 0.81
CA VAL A 118 -8.11 -6.60 0.65
C VAL A 118 -8.91 -6.10 -0.54
N ALA A 119 -9.45 -7.05 -1.32
CA ALA A 119 -10.43 -6.79 -2.36
C ALA A 119 -11.70 -7.59 -2.00
N CYS A 120 -12.76 -6.90 -1.58
CA CYS A 120 -14.05 -7.53 -1.24
C CYS A 120 -14.69 -8.13 -2.51
N ASN A 121 -15.03 -9.41 -2.49
CA ASN A 121 -15.55 -10.10 -3.67
C ASN A 121 -16.88 -9.47 -4.14
N LEU A 122 -16.89 -8.96 -5.38
CA LEU A 122 -18.03 -8.25 -5.99
C LEU A 122 -19.16 -9.20 -6.47
N ASP A 123 -18.92 -10.51 -6.42
CA ASP A 123 -19.89 -11.55 -6.79
C ASP A 123 -20.35 -12.36 -5.56
N SER A 124 -20.02 -11.90 -4.34
CA SER A 124 -20.41 -12.60 -3.13
C SER A 124 -21.87 -12.32 -2.71
N PRO A 125 -22.53 -13.26 -2.02
CA PRO A 125 -23.86 -13.02 -1.46
C PRO A 125 -23.91 -11.77 -0.56
N GLY A 126 -22.89 -11.55 0.27
CA GLY A 126 -22.75 -10.40 1.15
C GLY A 126 -22.66 -9.09 0.37
N PHE A 127 -21.88 -9.06 -0.71
CA PHE A 127 -21.80 -7.87 -1.57
C PHE A 127 -23.14 -7.56 -2.23
N HIS A 128 -23.82 -8.57 -2.80
CA HIS A 128 -25.11 -8.37 -3.44
C HIS A 128 -26.18 -7.87 -2.45
N ALA A 129 -26.23 -8.46 -1.25
CA ALA A 129 -27.12 -8.00 -0.19
C ALA A 129 -26.81 -6.56 0.24
N LEU A 130 -25.54 -6.20 0.42
CA LEU A 130 -25.12 -4.84 0.75
C LEU A 130 -25.47 -3.84 -0.35
N SER A 131 -25.23 -4.20 -1.60
CA SER A 131 -25.54 -3.38 -2.78
C SER A 131 -27.04 -3.13 -2.90
N GLU A 132 -27.87 -4.17 -2.77
CA GLU A 132 -29.33 -4.04 -2.80
C GLU A 132 -29.86 -3.21 -1.63
N ALA A 133 -29.41 -3.50 -0.40
CA ALA A 133 -29.81 -2.77 0.80
C ALA A 133 -29.45 -1.29 0.72
N THR A 134 -28.27 -0.98 0.19
CA THR A 134 -27.80 0.40 0.00
C THR A 134 -28.64 1.14 -1.03
N LYS A 135 -28.87 0.53 -2.21
CA LYS A 135 -29.76 1.10 -3.25
C LYS A 135 -31.16 1.36 -2.72
N LYS A 136 -31.70 0.49 -1.87
CA LYS A 136 -33.04 0.65 -1.28
C LYS A 136 -33.14 1.87 -0.36
N VAL A 137 -32.09 2.19 0.38
CA VAL A 137 -32.09 3.31 1.35
C VAL A 137 -31.68 4.63 0.70
N PHE A 138 -30.65 4.62 -0.13
CA PHE A 138 -30.05 5.83 -0.72
C PHE A 138 -30.45 6.07 -2.18
N GLY A 139 -31.09 5.11 -2.84
CA GLY A 139 -31.48 5.19 -4.26
C GLY A 139 -30.36 4.86 -5.25
N TYR A 140 -29.11 4.80 -4.79
CA TYR A 140 -27.94 4.48 -5.61
C TYR A 140 -26.87 3.73 -4.80
N VAL A 141 -25.94 3.09 -5.48
CA VAL A 141 -24.68 2.57 -4.91
C VAL A 141 -23.64 2.51 -6.01
N GLU A 142 -22.42 2.92 -5.69
CA GLU A 142 -21.25 2.79 -6.55
C GLU A 142 -20.09 2.31 -5.68
N PRO A 143 -19.64 1.05 -5.82
CA PRO A 143 -18.47 0.56 -5.12
C PRO A 143 -17.23 1.33 -5.55
N TYR A 144 -16.33 1.59 -4.60
CA TYR A 144 -15.05 2.24 -4.86
C TYR A 144 -13.97 1.65 -3.94
N SER A 145 -12.71 1.78 -4.34
CA SER A 145 -11.57 1.39 -3.51
C SER A 145 -10.76 2.59 -3.05
N ILE A 146 -10.16 2.47 -1.87
CA ILE A 146 -9.17 3.43 -1.36
C ILE A 146 -7.90 2.68 -0.97
N THR A 147 -6.76 3.37 -1.00
CA THR A 147 -5.45 2.81 -0.65
C THR A 147 -5.10 3.00 0.83
N GLY A 148 -6.12 2.92 1.70
CA GLY A 148 -5.96 2.92 3.16
C GLY A 148 -5.72 1.49 3.68
N SER A 149 -5.04 1.38 4.82
CA SER A 149 -4.80 0.09 5.48
C SER A 149 -5.92 -0.24 6.47
N LEU A 150 -6.52 -1.41 6.33
CA LEU A 150 -7.47 -1.98 7.29
C LEU A 150 -6.88 -3.30 7.81
N PRO A 151 -6.26 -3.31 9.00
CA PRO A 151 -5.64 -4.52 9.55
C PRO A 151 -6.70 -5.60 9.79
N LEU A 152 -6.28 -6.87 9.76
CA LEU A 152 -7.10 -8.07 10.02
C LEU A 152 -8.20 -8.39 8.98
N ILE A 153 -8.60 -7.44 8.13
CA ILE A 153 -9.69 -7.67 7.17
C ILE A 153 -9.32 -8.72 6.12
N ARG A 154 -8.06 -8.73 5.65
CA ARG A 154 -7.58 -9.78 4.75
C ARG A 154 -7.54 -11.15 5.42
N GLU A 155 -7.17 -11.23 6.69
CA GLU A 155 -7.14 -12.49 7.44
C GLU A 155 -8.55 -13.12 7.54
N LEU A 156 -9.58 -12.31 7.77
CA LEU A 156 -10.98 -12.79 7.72
C LEU A 156 -11.33 -13.35 6.34
N GLN A 157 -10.90 -12.70 5.26
CA GLN A 157 -11.13 -13.21 3.91
C GLN A 157 -10.38 -14.54 3.68
N ASP A 158 -9.14 -14.64 4.14
CA ASP A 158 -8.32 -15.85 3.99
C ASP A 158 -8.89 -17.05 4.79
N GLU A 159 -9.56 -16.80 5.92
CA GLU A 159 -10.31 -17.79 6.71
C GLU A 159 -11.65 -18.20 6.05
N GLY A 160 -12.00 -17.61 4.91
CA GLY A 160 -13.18 -17.98 4.12
C GLY A 160 -14.45 -17.21 4.46
N PHE A 161 -14.36 -16.12 5.24
CA PHE A 161 -15.50 -15.25 5.48
C PHE A 161 -15.84 -14.41 4.24
N ASP A 162 -17.13 -14.16 4.02
CA ASP A 162 -17.60 -13.16 3.07
C ASP A 162 -17.46 -11.76 3.69
N VAL A 163 -16.38 -11.07 3.33
CA VAL A 163 -16.01 -9.79 3.93
C VAL A 163 -16.41 -8.62 3.03
N GLN A 164 -17.19 -7.70 3.59
CA GLN A 164 -17.60 -6.45 2.95
C GLN A 164 -17.20 -5.25 3.82
N THR A 165 -16.86 -4.13 3.18
CA THR A 165 -16.54 -2.87 3.87
C THR A 165 -17.58 -1.81 3.54
N VAL A 166 -18.06 -1.10 4.56
CA VAL A 166 -19.02 -0.02 4.40
C VAL A 166 -18.81 1.02 5.50
N GLY A 167 -19.05 2.28 5.16
CA GLY A 167 -19.01 3.39 6.10
C GLY A 167 -20.01 4.47 5.70
N TYR A 168 -20.55 5.16 6.70
CA TYR A 168 -21.54 6.23 6.54
C TYR A 168 -21.03 7.55 7.14
N GLY A 169 -19.71 7.74 7.11
CA GLY A 169 -19.05 9.00 7.46
C GLY A 169 -18.91 9.93 6.25
N ILE A 170 -18.35 11.12 6.48
CA ILE A 170 -18.07 12.09 5.42
C ILE A 170 -16.60 11.96 4.99
N MET A 171 -16.37 11.46 3.78
CA MET A 171 -15.01 11.26 3.26
C MET A 171 -14.18 12.56 3.24
N ALA A 172 -14.81 13.71 2.97
CA ALA A 172 -14.14 15.00 2.91
C ALA A 172 -13.55 15.46 4.26
N THR A 173 -13.98 14.87 5.38
CA THR A 173 -13.52 15.24 6.73
C THR A 173 -12.64 14.15 7.36
N TYR A 174 -12.41 13.05 6.66
CA TYR A 174 -11.59 11.94 7.14
C TYR A 174 -10.13 12.38 7.32
N HIS A 175 -9.56 12.19 8.52
CA HIS A 175 -8.24 12.71 8.92
C HIS A 175 -8.09 14.24 8.85
N ALA A 176 -9.19 14.99 8.76
CA ALA A 176 -9.16 16.44 8.76
C ALA A 176 -9.23 17.02 10.20
N GLN A 177 -8.83 18.28 10.35
CA GLN A 177 -9.09 19.00 11.60
C GLN A 177 -10.60 19.14 11.81
N ASN A 178 -11.08 18.88 13.03
CA ASN A 178 -12.50 18.85 13.38
C ASN A 178 -13.29 17.81 12.57
N GLU A 179 -12.74 16.61 12.39
CA GLU A 179 -13.45 15.46 11.83
C GLU A 179 -14.84 15.29 12.48
N TYR A 180 -15.88 15.17 11.66
CA TYR A 180 -17.27 15.05 12.11
C TYR A 180 -18.07 14.13 11.20
N CYS A 181 -19.29 13.82 11.64
CA CYS A 181 -20.25 13.05 10.86
C CYS A 181 -21.68 13.52 11.16
N LEU A 182 -22.64 13.09 10.34
CA LEU A 182 -24.06 13.39 10.55
C LEU A 182 -24.77 12.21 11.18
N LEU A 183 -25.47 12.45 12.29
CA LEU A 183 -26.31 11.44 12.92
C LEU A 183 -27.37 10.88 11.96
N SER A 184 -27.89 11.71 11.05
CA SER A 184 -28.83 11.28 10.00
C SER A 184 -28.24 10.21 9.09
N ASP A 185 -26.96 10.32 8.74
CA ASP A 185 -26.30 9.38 7.82
C ASP A 185 -26.09 8.03 8.51
N PHE A 186 -25.72 8.05 9.80
CA PHE A 186 -25.69 6.83 10.61
C PHE A 186 -27.06 6.18 10.76
N GLN A 187 -28.13 6.96 10.98
CA GLN A 187 -29.49 6.41 11.05
C GLN A 187 -29.89 5.70 9.75
N LEU A 188 -29.52 6.23 8.60
CA LEU A 188 -29.72 5.57 7.31
C LEU A 188 -28.81 4.35 7.16
N GLY A 189 -27.56 4.45 7.59
CA GLY A 189 -26.61 3.33 7.61
C GLY A 189 -27.11 2.13 8.40
N PHE A 190 -27.67 2.35 9.60
CA PHE A 190 -28.30 1.28 10.37
C PHE A 190 -29.47 0.62 9.63
N LYS A 191 -30.28 1.40 8.89
CA LYS A 191 -31.34 0.82 8.05
C LYS A 191 -30.77 -0.07 6.94
N VAL A 192 -29.63 0.30 6.35
CA VAL A 192 -28.93 -0.57 5.38
C VAL A 192 -28.51 -1.87 6.06
N LEU A 193 -27.85 -1.81 7.21
CA LEU A 193 -27.42 -3.02 7.94
C LEU A 193 -28.60 -3.95 8.29
N CYS A 194 -29.72 -3.40 8.77
CA CYS A 194 -30.93 -4.19 9.01
C CYS A 194 -31.48 -4.82 7.73
N ASN A 195 -31.45 -4.12 6.60
CA ASN A 195 -31.87 -4.66 5.32
C ASN A 195 -30.93 -5.78 4.85
N VAL A 196 -29.62 -5.66 5.04
CA VAL A 196 -28.65 -6.73 4.69
C VAL A 196 -29.00 -8.02 5.42
N ILE A 197 -29.19 -7.96 6.74
CA ILE A 197 -29.58 -9.13 7.55
C ILE A 197 -30.90 -9.72 7.01
N SER A 198 -31.91 -8.87 6.79
CA SER A 198 -33.21 -9.34 6.28
C SER A 198 -33.14 -9.94 4.87
N ILE A 199 -32.22 -9.51 4.01
CA ILE A 199 -32.04 -10.07 2.67
C ILE A 199 -31.38 -11.44 2.76
N LEU A 200 -30.30 -11.55 3.54
CA LEU A 200 -29.55 -12.80 3.72
C LEU A 200 -30.41 -13.87 4.41
N GLU A 201 -31.19 -13.53 5.44
CA GLU A 201 -32.08 -14.48 6.13
C GLU A 201 -33.24 -14.99 5.26
N LYS A 202 -33.63 -14.25 4.21
CA LYS A 202 -34.69 -14.69 3.26
C LYS A 202 -34.17 -15.60 2.16
N GLY A 203 -32.85 -15.63 1.95
CA GLY A 203 -32.19 -16.45 0.94
C GLY A 203 -31.85 -17.87 1.40
N GLU A 204 -32.04 -18.17 2.69
CA GLU A 204 -32.01 -19.53 3.28
C GLU A 204 -33.40 -20.19 3.23
#